data_AF-A0YFQ2-F1
#
_entry.id   AF-A0YFQ2-F1
#
_cell.length_a   1.000
_cell.length_b   1.000
_cell.length_c   1.000
_cell.angle_alpha   90.00
_cell.angle_beta   90.00
_cell.angle_gamma   90.00
#
_symmetry.space_group_name_H-M   'P 1'
#
loop_
_entity.id
_entity.type
_entity.pdbx_description
1 polymer ?
#
loop_
_entity_poly.entity_id
_entity_poly.type
_entity_poly.pdbx_seq_one_letter_code
_entity_poly.pdbx_strand_id
1 'polypeptide(L)'
;MRTLLLFGVLALSINVFAQSTVKIGNLEVMTEDLGKMTWEDAKKACADLGDGWRLPTKEELNMMYENMDKIGGFADDAYWSSTDVGNLIAYRQFFDDGYQTFSPKGNSHYVRAVRAF
;
A
#
# COMPACT_ATOMS: atom_id res chain seq x y z
N MET A 1 -38.06 44.68 7.26
CA MET A 1 -37.19 43.74 8.03
C MET A 1 -37.40 42.37 7.40
N ARG A 2 -36.48 41.88 6.56
CA ARG A 2 -35.46 40.82 6.86
C ARG A 2 -36.13 39.64 7.60
N THR A 3 -36.15 38.43 7.05
CA THR A 3 -34.97 37.54 7.04
C THR A 3 -35.06 36.46 5.96
N LEU A 4 -34.01 36.37 5.12
CA LEU A 4 -33.66 35.18 4.34
C LEU A 4 -33.29 34.04 5.31
N LEU A 5 -33.83 32.84 5.11
CA LEU A 5 -33.23 31.62 5.65
C LEU A 5 -32.37 30.99 4.55
N LEU A 6 -31.05 31.13 4.73
CA LEU A 6 -30.02 30.46 3.94
C LEU A 6 -29.81 29.03 4.44
N PHE A 7 -29.61 28.16 3.46
CA PHE A 7 -29.01 26.83 3.43
C PHE A 7 -28.23 26.37 4.67
N GLY A 8 -28.59 25.17 5.15
CA GLY A 8 -27.73 24.34 5.99
C GLY A 8 -27.58 22.96 5.35
N VAL A 9 -26.76 22.84 4.31
CA VAL A 9 -26.23 21.54 3.89
C VAL A 9 -25.25 21.14 4.97
N LEU A 10 -25.66 20.20 5.82
CA LEU A 10 -24.75 19.51 6.73
C LEU A 10 -23.89 18.57 5.89
N ALA A 11 -22.87 19.13 5.21
CA ALA A 11 -21.74 18.32 4.79
C ALA A 11 -21.02 17.91 6.07
N LEU A 12 -21.37 16.74 6.60
CA LEU A 12 -20.47 15.97 7.45
C LEU A 12 -19.16 15.92 6.66
N SER A 13 -18.18 16.69 7.12
CA SER A 13 -16.81 16.64 6.64
C SER A 13 -16.30 15.24 6.94
N ILE A 14 -16.57 14.31 6.03
CA ILE A 14 -15.79 13.10 5.92
C ILE A 14 -14.44 13.64 5.50
N ASN A 15 -13.51 13.74 6.44
CA ASN A 15 -12.09 13.72 6.12
C ASN A 15 -11.83 12.33 5.54
N VAL A 16 -12.31 12.09 4.31
CA VAL A 16 -11.74 11.08 3.44
C VAL A 16 -10.34 11.63 3.23
N PHE A 17 -9.38 11.12 3.99
CA PHE A 17 -8.01 11.09 3.51
C PHE A 17 -8.11 10.38 2.17
N ALA A 18 -8.19 11.16 1.09
CA ALA A 18 -8.27 10.61 -0.25
C ALA A 18 -7.03 9.73 -0.37
N GLN A 19 -7.23 8.43 -0.35
CA GLN A 19 -6.16 7.46 -0.47
C GLN A 19 -5.53 7.73 -1.82
N SER A 20 -4.37 8.39 -1.77
CA SER A 20 -3.73 8.90 -2.97
C SER A 20 -3.04 7.73 -3.66
N THR A 21 -3.16 7.67 -4.99
CA THR A 21 -2.60 6.59 -5.79
C THR A 21 -1.75 7.13 -6.92
N VAL A 22 -0.74 6.36 -7.31
CA VAL A 22 0.13 6.63 -8.46
C VAL A 22 0.08 5.44 -9.40
N LYS A 23 0.02 5.73 -10.71
CA LYS A 23 0.06 4.72 -11.75
C LYS A 23 1.48 4.55 -12.30
N ILE A 24 1.93 3.29 -12.33
CA ILE A 24 3.21 2.86 -12.90
C ILE A 24 2.97 1.57 -13.69
N GLY A 25 3.37 1.55 -14.97
CA GLY A 25 3.07 0.41 -15.84
C GLY A 25 1.58 0.06 -15.86
N ASN A 26 1.27 -1.19 -15.52
CA ASN A 26 -0.07 -1.76 -15.39
C ASN A 26 -0.59 -1.78 -13.93
N LEU A 27 0.06 -1.04 -13.02
CA LEU A 27 -0.29 -0.97 -11.61
C LEU A 27 -0.81 0.39 -11.21
N GLU A 28 -1.78 0.37 -10.31
CA GLU A 28 -2.10 1.47 -9.42
C GLU A 28 -1.56 1.15 -8.02
N VAL A 29 -0.80 2.07 -7.44
CA VAL A 29 -0.06 1.90 -6.19
C VAL A 29 -0.51 2.95 -5.19
N MET A 30 -0.74 2.57 -3.93
CA MET A 30 -1.00 3.53 -2.86
C MET A 30 0.25 4.35 -2.53
N THR A 31 0.10 5.65 -2.28
CA THR A 31 1.24 6.48 -1.83
C THR A 31 1.51 6.37 -0.34
N GLU A 32 0.55 5.86 0.43
CA GLU A 32 0.64 5.67 1.88
C GLU A 32 0.74 4.19 2.24
N ASP A 33 1.47 3.90 3.30
CA ASP A 33 1.59 2.56 3.86
C ASP A 33 0.40 2.21 4.74
N LEU A 34 0.01 0.93 4.72
CA LEU A 34 -0.96 0.36 5.66
C LEU A 34 -0.34 0.05 7.03
N GLY A 35 0.95 0.38 7.22
CA GLY A 35 1.74 0.11 8.42
C GLY A 35 2.62 -1.13 8.31
N LYS A 36 3.17 -1.55 9.45
CA LYS A 36 3.96 -2.78 9.58
C LYS A 36 3.13 -3.90 10.18
N MET A 37 3.15 -5.08 9.58
CA MET A 37 2.40 -6.23 10.08
C MET A 37 2.97 -7.56 9.57
N THR A 38 2.46 -8.67 10.11
CA THR A 38 2.86 -10.01 9.66
C THR A 38 2.41 -10.27 8.23
N TRP A 39 3.01 -11.26 7.57
CA TRP A 39 2.74 -11.52 6.16
C TRP A 39 1.27 -11.90 5.88
N GLU A 40 0.65 -12.67 6.80
CA GLU A 40 -0.76 -13.04 6.69
C GLU A 40 -1.68 -11.82 6.90
N ASP A 41 -1.37 -11.00 7.92
CA ASP A 41 -2.09 -9.76 8.16
C ASP A 41 -1.94 -8.77 6.99
N ALA A 42 -0.77 -8.73 6.35
CA ALA A 42 -0.49 -7.89 5.19
C ALA A 42 -1.39 -8.24 3.99
N LYS A 43 -1.50 -9.54 3.68
CA LYS A 43 -2.41 -10.00 2.63
C LYS A 43 -3.85 -9.65 2.96
N LYS A 44 -4.27 -9.85 4.22
CA LYS A 44 -5.62 -9.54 4.69
C LYS A 44 -5.91 -8.05 4.60
N ALA A 45 -5.03 -7.21 5.14
CA ALA A 45 -5.18 -5.75 5.14
C ALA A 45 -5.28 -5.19 3.72
N CYS A 46 -4.47 -5.69 2.78
CA CYS A 46 -4.58 -5.29 1.38
C CYS A 46 -5.91 -5.74 0.76
N ALA A 47 -6.36 -6.97 1.02
CA ALA A 47 -7.61 -7.50 0.47
C ALA A 47 -8.86 -6.80 1.05
N ASP A 48 -8.81 -6.40 2.33
CA ASP A 48 -9.91 -5.71 3.02
C ASP A 48 -10.20 -4.31 2.44
N LEU A 49 -9.26 -3.72 1.70
CA LEU A 49 -9.47 -2.48 0.94
C LEU A 49 -10.49 -2.65 -0.21
N GLY A 50 -10.76 -3.88 -0.65
CA GLY A 50 -11.65 -4.17 -1.77
C GLY A 50 -11.04 -3.87 -3.15
N ASP A 51 -11.86 -3.86 -4.19
CA ASP A 51 -11.51 -3.38 -5.54
C ASP A 51 -10.21 -3.92 -6.16
N GLY A 52 -9.86 -5.17 -5.83
CA GLY A 52 -8.66 -5.84 -6.36
C GLY A 52 -7.34 -5.40 -5.74
N TRP A 53 -7.37 -4.60 -4.68
CA TRP A 53 -6.18 -4.29 -3.88
C TRP A 53 -5.60 -5.56 -3.27
N ARG A 54 -4.29 -5.67 -3.38
CA ARG A 54 -3.54 -6.83 -2.89
C ARG A 54 -2.12 -6.44 -2.57
N LEU A 55 -1.45 -7.34 -1.85
CA LEU A 55 -0.02 -7.25 -1.62
C LEU A 55 0.73 -7.45 -2.96
N PRO A 56 1.70 -6.59 -3.32
CA PRO A 56 2.45 -6.68 -4.57
C PRO A 56 3.22 -8.00 -4.67
N THR A 57 3.39 -8.55 -5.89
CA THR A 57 4.33 -9.65 -6.10
C THR A 57 5.77 -9.15 -5.98
N LYS A 58 6.74 -10.05 -5.95
CA LYS A 58 8.17 -9.71 -5.88
C LYS A 58 8.59 -8.84 -7.07
N GLU A 59 8.11 -9.15 -8.26
CA GLU A 59 8.42 -8.41 -9.49
C GLU A 59 7.78 -7.02 -9.48
N GLU A 60 6.54 -6.91 -9.00
CA GLU A 60 5.86 -5.63 -8.86
C GLU A 60 6.51 -4.74 -7.81
N LEU A 61 7.03 -5.34 -6.72
CA LEU A 61 7.80 -4.65 -5.70
C LEU A 61 9.08 -4.04 -6.28
N ASN A 62 9.76 -4.77 -7.17
CA ASN A 62 10.93 -4.24 -7.86
C ASN A 62 10.55 -3.09 -8.80
N MET A 63 9.42 -3.21 -9.51
CA MET A 63 8.91 -2.12 -10.34
C MET A 63 8.58 -0.86 -9.51
N MET A 64 8.04 -1.04 -8.30
CA MET A 64 7.80 0.06 -7.36
C MET A 64 9.12 0.71 -6.91
N TYR A 65 10.16 -0.08 -6.61
CA TYR A 65 11.49 0.42 -6.26
C TYR A 65 12.11 1.25 -7.40
N GLU A 66 12.07 0.75 -8.64
CA GLU A 66 12.54 1.48 -9.83
C GLU A 66 11.80 2.79 -10.09
N ASN A 67 10.59 2.94 -9.55
CA ASN A 67 9.75 4.14 -9.66
C ASN A 67 9.56 4.86 -8.31
N MET A 68 10.40 4.58 -7.30
CA MET A 68 10.12 5.00 -5.93
C MET A 68 10.09 6.52 -5.76
N ASP A 69 10.90 7.25 -6.51
CA ASP A 69 10.89 8.73 -6.52
C ASP A 69 9.57 9.32 -7.03
N LYS A 70 8.93 8.63 -7.99
CA LYS A 70 7.65 9.04 -8.56
C LYS A 70 6.49 8.74 -7.62
N ILE A 71 6.55 7.60 -6.93
CA ILE A 71 5.50 7.17 -6.00
C ILE A 71 5.59 7.96 -4.68
N GLY A 72 6.81 8.12 -4.16
CA GLY A 72 7.10 8.80 -2.91
C GLY A 72 6.67 8.02 -1.66
N GLY A 73 7.03 8.55 -0.48
CA GLY A 73 6.50 8.09 0.81
C GLY A 73 6.98 6.72 1.28
N PHE A 74 7.99 6.13 0.66
CA PHE A 74 8.61 4.89 1.16
C PHE A 74 9.49 5.16 2.38
N ALA A 75 9.54 4.19 3.29
CA ALA A 75 10.53 4.13 4.34
C ALA A 75 11.81 3.44 3.87
N ASP A 76 12.94 3.82 4.45
CA ASP A 76 14.26 3.18 4.28
C ASP A 76 14.30 1.82 5.03
N ASP A 77 13.42 0.89 4.66
CA ASP A 77 13.25 -0.42 5.28
C ASP A 77 12.57 -1.40 4.30
N ALA A 78 12.26 -2.61 4.76
CA ALA A 78 11.70 -3.65 3.94
C ALA A 78 10.16 -3.64 3.82
N TYR A 79 9.70 -4.05 2.65
CA TYR A 79 8.30 -4.15 2.27
C TYR A 79 7.94 -5.57 1.85
N TRP A 80 6.76 -6.03 2.27
CA TRP A 80 6.28 -7.39 2.02
C TRP A 80 5.86 -7.63 0.57
N SER A 81 6.26 -8.77 0.02
CA SER A 81 5.76 -9.32 -1.24
C SER A 81 4.75 -10.43 -1.00
N SER A 82 3.75 -10.59 -1.87
CA SER A 82 2.84 -11.75 -1.91
C SER A 82 3.49 -13.02 -2.46
N THR A 83 4.71 -12.94 -3.01
CA THR A 83 5.44 -14.11 -3.50
C THR A 83 5.89 -14.98 -2.32
N ASP A 84 5.18 -16.09 -2.17
CA ASP A 84 5.43 -17.11 -1.16
C ASP A 84 6.54 -18.09 -1.60
N VAL A 85 7.40 -18.49 -0.67
CA VAL A 85 8.50 -19.47 -0.89
C VAL A 85 8.38 -20.69 0.02
N GLY A 86 7.31 -20.80 0.82
CA GLY A 86 6.99 -21.97 1.63
C GLY A 86 6.24 -21.62 2.92
N ASN A 87 6.07 -22.61 3.80
CA ASN A 87 5.19 -22.47 4.95
C ASN A 87 5.60 -21.35 5.94
N LEU A 88 6.89 -21.00 6.00
CA LEU A 88 7.41 -20.10 7.04
C LEU A 88 8.00 -18.79 6.52
N ILE A 89 8.29 -18.66 5.23
CA ILE A 89 9.02 -17.51 4.67
C ILE A 89 8.35 -16.95 3.43
N ALA A 90 8.48 -15.64 3.23
CA ALA A 90 8.02 -14.93 2.04
C ALA A 90 9.06 -13.88 1.59
N TYR A 91 8.96 -13.43 0.35
CA TYR A 91 9.84 -12.36 -0.15
C TYR A 91 9.53 -11.01 0.49
N ARG A 92 10.59 -10.20 0.62
CA ARG A 92 10.53 -8.77 0.90
C ARG A 92 11.59 -8.05 0.05
N GLN A 93 11.47 -6.75 -0.08
CA GLN A 93 12.51 -5.90 -0.66
C GLN A 93 12.75 -4.68 0.22
N PHE A 94 14.02 -4.35 0.38
CA PHE A 94 14.50 -3.13 1.00
C PHE A 94 14.38 -1.96 0.02
N PHE A 95 13.80 -0.83 0.47
CA PHE A 95 13.63 0.36 -0.36
C PHE A 95 14.77 1.38 -0.22
N ASP A 96 15.74 1.13 0.68
CA ASP A 96 16.99 1.90 0.79
C ASP A 96 18.03 1.48 -0.25
N ASP A 97 18.06 0.20 -0.65
CA ASP A 97 19.07 -0.31 -1.60
C ASP A 97 18.52 -1.24 -2.71
N GLY A 98 17.23 -1.58 -2.66
CA GLY A 98 16.57 -2.46 -3.63
C GLY A 98 16.82 -3.96 -3.40
N TYR A 99 17.50 -4.35 -2.32
CA TYR A 99 17.86 -5.75 -2.08
C TYR A 99 16.64 -6.61 -1.78
N GLN A 100 16.46 -7.69 -2.56
CA GLN A 100 15.38 -8.65 -2.38
C GLN A 100 15.86 -9.90 -1.65
N THR A 101 15.13 -10.28 -0.60
CA THR A 101 15.45 -11.47 0.22
C THR A 101 14.19 -12.04 0.87
N PHE A 102 14.32 -13.13 1.62
CA PHE A 102 13.21 -13.77 2.33
C PHE A 102 13.20 -13.40 3.82
N SER A 103 12.01 -13.32 4.40
CA SER A 103 11.80 -13.16 5.85
C SER A 103 10.83 -14.21 6.38
N PRO A 104 10.99 -14.64 7.65
CA PRO A 104 9.93 -15.31 8.39
C PRO A 104 8.61 -14.54 8.31
N LYS A 105 7.51 -15.24 7.99
CA LYS A 105 6.16 -14.67 7.84
C LYS A 105 5.61 -14.03 9.13
N GLY A 106 6.13 -14.44 10.28
CA GLY A 106 5.80 -13.86 11.59
C GLY A 106 6.49 -12.53 11.90
N ASN A 107 7.46 -12.10 11.10
CA ASN A 107 8.07 -10.78 11.26
C ASN A 107 7.14 -9.69 10.72
N SER A 108 7.31 -8.46 11.20
CA SER A 108 6.56 -7.31 10.70
C SER A 108 7.40 -6.48 9.74
N HIS A 109 6.91 -6.28 8.52
CA HIS A 109 7.49 -5.41 7.49
C HIS A 109 6.42 -4.46 6.95
N TYR A 110 6.83 -3.39 6.27
CA TYR A 110 5.90 -2.42 5.70
C TYR A 110 5.02 -3.03 4.61
N VAL A 111 3.81 -2.49 4.50
CA VAL A 111 2.80 -2.95 3.54
C VAL A 111 2.28 -1.78 2.72
N ARG A 112 2.41 -1.91 1.41
CA ARG A 112 1.84 -0.97 0.43
C ARG A 112 1.06 -1.77 -0.60
N ALA A 113 -0.22 -1.46 -0.74
CA ALA A 113 -1.09 -2.21 -1.64
C ALA A 113 -0.93 -1.75 -3.09
N VAL A 114 -1.13 -2.69 -4.01
CA VAL A 114 -1.22 -2.46 -5.46
C VAL A 114 -2.48 -3.11 -6.01
N ARG A 115 -2.95 -2.63 -7.16
CA ARG A 115 -3.94 -3.33 -7.99
C ARG A 115 -3.63 -3.13 -9.47
N ALA A 116 -4.23 -3.96 -10.32
CA ALA A 116 -4.16 -3.77 -11.76
C ALA A 116 -4.92 -2.49 -12.18
N PHE A 117 -4.37 -1.76 -13.14
CA PHE A 117 -4.96 -0.59 -13.79
C PHE A 117 -5.23 -0.85 -15.26
#